data_AF-A0AA43LAW4-F1
#
_entry.id   AF-A0AA43LAW4-F1
#
_cell.length_a   1.000
_cell.length_b   1.000
_cell.length_c   1.000
_cell.angle_alpha   90.00
_cell.angle_beta   90.00
_cell.angle_gamma   90.00
#
_symmetry.space_group_name_H-M   'P 1'
#
loop_
_entity.id
_entity.type
_entity.pdbx_description
1 polymer ?
#
loop_
_entity_poly.entity_id
_entity_poly.type
_entity_poly.pdbx_seq_one_letter_code
_entity_poly.pdbx_strand_id
1 'polypeptide(L)'
;MAVFVIMLKDYEDEERVVYSYGPSEETMGKIEYDKINGFINQLSPIDSDSYPDDFFFKRAGRRLARMIIKENNNFVERTTIES
;
A
#
# COMPACT_ATOMS: atom_id res chain seq x y z
N MET A 1 3.87 19.88 6.54
CA MET A 1 3.31 19.56 5.22
C MET A 1 2.37 18.39 5.43
N ALA A 2 1.10 18.54 5.06
CA ALA A 2 0.16 17.44 5.11
C ALA A 2 0.55 16.42 4.05
N VAL A 3 0.63 15.15 4.44
CA VAL A 3 0.90 14.03 3.55
C VAL A 3 -0.37 13.24 3.40
N PHE A 4 -0.77 13.00 2.15
CA PHE A 4 -1.92 12.19 1.81
C PHE A 4 -1.46 10.98 0.98
N VAL A 5 -1.78 9.78 1.43
CA VAL A 5 -1.54 8.54 0.66
C VAL A 5 -2.87 7.82 0.51
N ILE A 6 -3.23 7.49 -0.72
CA ILE A 6 -4.36 6.61 -1.05
C ILE A 6 -3.82 5.21 -1.24
N MET A 7 -4.54 4.22 -0.71
CA MET A 7 -4.36 2.81 -1.05
C MET A 7 -5.68 2.25 -1.55
N LEU A 8 -5.66 1.62 -2.72
CA LEU A 8 -6.79 0.94 -3.34
C LEU A 8 -6.44 -0.53 -3.52
N LYS A 9 -7.32 -1.43 -3.07
CA LYS A 9 -7.10 -2.87 -3.25
C LYS A 9 -7.29 -3.20 -4.73
N ASP A 10 -6.29 -3.82 -5.32
CA ASP A 10 -6.37 -4.31 -6.69
C ASP A 10 -6.95 -5.74 -6.70
N TYR A 11 -6.47 -6.58 -5.79
CA TYR A 11 -6.81 -7.99 -5.73
C TYR A 11 -6.44 -8.61 -4.38
N GLU A 12 -7.20 -9.63 -3.97
CA GLU A 12 -6.95 -10.43 -2.78
C GLU A 12 -7.36 -11.89 -3.00
N ASP A 13 -6.51 -12.82 -2.59
CA ASP A 13 -6.79 -14.26 -2.51
C ASP A 13 -6.21 -14.89 -1.23
N GLU A 14 -6.13 -16.22 -1.20
CA GLU A 14 -5.58 -16.98 -0.08
C GLU A 14 -4.07 -16.78 0.10
N GLU A 15 -3.34 -16.45 -0.98
CA GLU A 15 -1.88 -16.37 -1.00
C GLU A 15 -1.37 -14.94 -0.77
N ARG A 16 -2.12 -13.92 -1.22
CA ARG A 16 -1.65 -12.54 -1.22
C ARG A 16 -2.75 -11.50 -1.27
N VAL A 17 -2.36 -10.26 -1.00
CA VAL A 17 -3.16 -9.06 -1.27
C VAL A 17 -2.30 -8.01 -1.93
N VAL A 18 -2.84 -7.35 -2.96
CA VAL A 18 -2.15 -6.31 -3.73
C VAL A 18 -2.94 -5.01 -3.62
N TYR A 19 -2.21 -3.92 -3.36
CA TYR A 19 -2.73 -2.57 -3.35
C TYR A 19 -1.98 -1.68 -4.34
N SER A 20 -2.70 -0.82 -5.03
CA SER A 20 -2.15 0.40 -5.62
C SER A 20 -1.98 1.45 -4.52
N TYR A 21 -0.84 2.16 -4.48
CA TYR A 21 -0.55 3.21 -3.50
C TYR A 21 0.06 4.46 -4.13
N GLY A 22 -0.32 5.65 -3.62
CA GLY A 22 0.19 6.91 -4.17
C GLY A 22 -0.54 8.15 -3.67
N PRO A 23 -0.13 9.35 -4.14
CA PRO A 23 -0.76 10.62 -3.80
C PRO A 23 -2.16 10.81 -4.42
N SER A 24 -2.42 10.16 -5.56
CA SER A 24 -3.67 10.25 -6.32
C SER A 24 -3.89 8.96 -7.12
N GLU A 25 -5.11 8.73 -7.60
CA GLU A 25 -5.44 7.53 -8.40
C GLU A 25 -4.73 7.50 -9.76
N GLU A 26 -4.22 8.64 -10.23
CA GLU A 26 -3.47 8.78 -11.49
C GLU A 26 -1.98 8.48 -11.34
N THR A 27 -1.45 8.51 -10.11
CA THR A 27 -0.02 8.34 -9.82
C THR A 27 0.15 7.29 -8.72
N MET A 28 0.36 6.04 -9.12
CA MET A 28 0.32 4.88 -8.23
C MET A 28 1.49 3.93 -8.49
N GLY A 29 2.09 3.43 -7.41
CA GLY A 29 2.89 2.21 -7.40
C GLY A 29 2.05 1.02 -6.92
N LYS A 30 2.63 -0.18 -6.86
CA LYS A 30 1.96 -1.41 -6.38
C LYS A 30 2.73 -2.09 -5.27
N ILE A 31 2.03 -2.44 -4.20
CA ILE A 31 2.55 -3.13 -3.02
C ILE A 31 1.80 -4.43 -2.80
N GLU A 32 2.52 -5.48 -2.43
CA GLU A 32 1.99 -6.80 -2.14
C GLU A 32 2.29 -7.17 -0.70
N TYR A 33 1.32 -7.82 -0.04
CA TYR A 33 1.60 -8.67 1.11
C TYR A 33 1.42 -10.13 0.72
N ASP A 34 2.51 -10.88 0.81
CA ASP A 34 2.54 -12.33 0.71
C ASP A 34 2.05 -12.91 2.04
N LYS A 35 0.85 -13.50 2.03
CA LYS A 35 0.21 -14.09 3.21
C LYS A 35 0.87 -15.41 3.64
N ILE A 36 1.58 -16.07 2.74
CA ILE A 36 2.25 -17.36 2.98
C ILE A 36 3.56 -17.13 3.72
N ASN A 37 4.39 -16.21 3.21
CA ASN A 37 5.71 -15.94 3.75
C ASN A 37 5.75 -14.77 4.74
N GLY A 38 4.70 -13.96 4.79
CA GLY A 38 4.60 -12.80 5.68
C GLY A 38 5.44 -11.60 5.24
N PHE A 39 5.79 -11.50 3.95
CA PHE A 39 6.62 -10.43 3.41
C PHE A 39 5.80 -9.34 2.72
N ILE A 40 6.29 -8.11 2.83
CA ILE A 40 5.78 -6.97 2.07
C ILE A 40 6.74 -6.68 0.94
N ASN A 41 6.25 -6.76 -0.29
CA ASN A 41 7.03 -6.57 -1.50
C ASN A 41 6.54 -5.34 -2.28
N GLN A 42 7.47 -4.66 -2.94
CA GLN A 42 7.12 -3.67 -3.95
C GLN A 42 7.02 -4.36 -5.31
N LEU A 43 5.85 -4.30 -5.96
CA LEU A 43 5.64 -4.84 -7.30
C LEU A 43 5.97 -3.81 -8.38
N SER A 44 5.61 -2.55 -8.15
CA SER A 44 6.02 -1.43 -9.00
C SER A 44 6.19 -0.15 -8.18
N PRO A 45 7.19 0.68 -8.49
CA PRO A 45 7.33 1.98 -7.87
C PRO A 45 6.32 2.98 -8.45
N ILE A 46 6.12 4.10 -7.77
CA ILE A 46 5.54 5.30 -8.37
C ILE A 46 6.51 5.85 -9.42
N ASP A 47 6.04 6.03 -10.65
CA ASP A 47 6.80 6.65 -11.74
C ASP A 47 6.47 8.15 -11.82
N SER A 48 7.15 8.97 -11.01
CA SER A 48 6.96 10.42 -10.99
C SER A 48 8.16 11.17 -10.41
N ASP A 49 8.56 12.25 -11.09
CA ASP A 49 9.60 13.17 -10.59
C ASP A 49 9.14 13.99 -9.37
N SER A 50 7.82 14.17 -9.19
CA SER A 50 7.26 14.99 -8.11
C SER A 50 6.98 14.20 -6.84
N TYR A 51 6.88 12.87 -6.94
CA TYR A 51 6.45 12.01 -5.85
C TYR A 51 7.46 10.89 -5.60
N PRO A 52 8.38 11.06 -4.63
CA PRO A 52 9.40 10.08 -4.34
C PRO A 52 8.79 8.77 -3.84
N ASP A 53 8.94 7.72 -4.64
CA ASP A 53 8.36 6.40 -4.39
C ASP A 53 8.65 5.85 -2.97
N ASP A 54 9.91 5.87 -2.54
CA ASP A 54 10.35 5.33 -1.23
C ASP A 54 9.54 5.90 -0.06
N PHE A 55 9.17 7.19 -0.14
CA PHE A 55 8.35 7.83 0.87
C PHE A 55 6.93 7.22 0.93
N PHE A 56 6.28 7.07 -0.23
CA PHE A 56 4.93 6.52 -0.33
C PHE A 56 4.92 5.01 -0.01
N PHE A 57 5.90 4.26 -0.51
CA PHE A 57 6.05 2.83 -0.24
C PHE A 57 6.17 2.55 1.26
N LYS A 58 7.02 3.30 1.98
CA LYS A 58 7.16 3.17 3.45
C LYS A 58 5.86 3.47 4.20
N ARG A 59 5.07 4.44 3.74
CA ARG A 59 3.78 4.78 4.34
C ARG A 59 2.74 3.69 4.07
N ALA A 60 2.63 3.25 2.82
CA ALA A 60 1.75 2.16 2.41
C ALA A 60 2.06 0.86 3.18
N GLY A 61 3.35 0.49 3.26
CA GLY A 61 3.80 -0.68 4.02
C GLY A 61 3.44 -0.61 5.51
N ARG A 62 3.54 0.57 6.14
CA ARG A 62 3.10 0.75 7.54
C ARG A 62 1.59 0.57 7.71
N ARG A 63 0.78 1.08 6.79
CA ARG A 63 -0.68 0.90 6.82
C ARG A 63 -1.05 -0.57 6.61
N LEU A 64 -0.38 -1.25 5.68
CA LEU A 64 -0.52 -2.68 5.41
C LEU A 64 -0.16 -3.51 6.65
N ALA A 65 0.99 -3.25 7.27
CA ALA A 65 1.42 -3.88 8.52
C ALA A 65 0.40 -3.68 9.66
N ARG A 66 -0.25 -2.51 9.72
CA ARG A 66 -1.34 -2.27 10.68
C ARG A 66 -2.56 -3.15 10.39
N MET A 67 -2.97 -3.31 9.13
CA MET A 67 -4.07 -4.23 8.76
C MET A 67 -3.77 -5.66 9.21
N ILE A 68 -2.54 -6.10 8.96
CA ILE A 68 -2.06 -7.44 9.31
C ILE A 68 -2.09 -7.66 10.84
N ILE A 69 -1.44 -6.77 11.60
CA ILE A 69 -1.16 -7.00 13.03
C ILE A 69 -2.30 -6.54 13.95
N LYS A 70 -2.96 -5.43 13.62
CA LYS A 70 -3.91 -4.76 14.52
C LYS A 70 -5.36 -4.93 14.11
N GLU A 71 -5.61 -5.30 12.85
CA GLU A 71 -6.96 -5.39 12.29
C GLU A 71 -7.29 -6.82 11.84
N ASN A 72 -6.56 -7.83 12.36
CA ASN A 72 -6.80 -9.26 12.10
C ASN A 72 -6.87 -9.60 10.61
N ASN A 73 -5.95 -9.08 9.81
CA ASN A 73 -5.94 -9.24 8.34
C ASN A 73 -7.20 -8.67 7.66
N ASN A 74 -7.85 -7.66 8.24
CA ASN A 74 -8.94 -6.94 7.59
C ASN A 74 -8.40 -6.00 6.51
N PHE A 75 -8.22 -6.54 5.31
CA PHE A 75 -7.82 -5.79 4.13
C PHE A 75 -9.04 -5.09 3.53
N VAL A 76 -9.15 -3.77 3.72
CA VAL A 76 -10.29 -2.99 3.20
C VAL A 76 -10.07 -2.59 1.74
N GLU A 77 -11.14 -2.38 0.97
CA GLU A 77 -11.05 -1.99 -0.45
C GLU A 77 -10.33 -0.66 -0.68
N ARG A 78 -10.51 0.30 0.24
CA ARG A 78 -9.89 1.63 0.18
C ARG A 78 -9.46 2.08 1.56
N THR A 79 -8.27 2.67 1.66
CA THR A 79 -7.81 3.34 2.88
C THR A 79 -6.92 4.53 2.55
N THR A 80 -6.88 5.51 3.44
CA THR A 80 -6.04 6.69 3.31
C THR A 80 -5.12 6.85 4.53
N ILE A 81 -4.01 7.52 4.34
CA ILE A 81 -3.07 7.90 5.39
C ILE A 81 -2.93 9.42 5.35
N GLU A 82 -3.18 10.06 6.48
CA GLU A 82 -3.09 11.52 6.66
C GLU A 82 -2.09 11.80 7.79
N SER A 83 -1.16 12.72 7.58
CA SER A 83 -0.09 13.04 8.55
C SER A 83 0.49 14.43 8.34
#